data_AF-A0A7Z9CSL4-F1
#
_entry.id   AF-A0A7Z9CSL4-F1
#
_cell.length_a   1.000
_cell.length_b   1.000
_cell.length_c   1.000
_cell.angle_alpha   90.00
_cell.angle_beta   90.00
_cell.angle_gamma   90.00
#
_symmetry.space_group_name_H-M   'P 1'
#
loop_
_entity.id
_entity.type
_entity.pdbx_description
1 polymer ?
#
loop_
_entity_poly.entity_id
_entity_poly.type
_entity_poly.pdbx_seq_one_letter_code
_entity_poly.pdbx_strand_id
1 'polypeptide(L)'
;MRHVKTKTTGRLFDVDYVEYRKLLRSVKPDLPKGQATHVLRHTFAAHFMINGGNILTLNKILGHSKIEQTMTYAHFSPDHLSDAIRLNPLSDGIHILSTKMVNSG
;
A
#
# COMPACT_ATOMS: atom_id res chain seq x y z
N MET A 1 2.28 16.52 17.67
CA MET A 1 3.08 16.02 16.53
C MET A 1 4.16 17.06 16.23
N ARG A 2 5.44 16.79 16.51
CA ARG A 2 6.51 17.81 16.39
C ARG A 2 6.92 17.97 14.92
N HIS A 3 6.75 19.16 14.36
CA HIS A 3 7.20 19.48 13.01
C HIS A 3 8.73 19.65 13.00
N VAL A 4 9.45 18.76 12.31
CA VAL A 4 10.90 18.88 12.08
C VAL A 4 11.14 19.77 10.85
N LYS A 5 10.79 21.06 10.93
CA LYS A 5 11.22 22.07 9.96
C LYS A 5 11.76 23.28 10.72
N THR A 6 13.07 23.29 10.95
CA THR A 6 13.79 24.40 11.58
C THR A 6 14.21 25.48 10.57
N LYS A 7 14.10 25.21 9.27
CA LYS A 7 14.40 26.14 8.16
C LYS A 7 13.43 25.95 7.00
N THR A 8 13.26 27.00 6.19
CA THR A 8 12.41 27.01 4.97
C THR A 8 12.90 26.01 3.92
N THR A 9 14.23 25.87 3.81
CA THR A 9 14.91 24.88 2.98
C THR A 9 16.12 24.31 3.73
N GLY A 10 16.47 23.06 3.45
CA GLY A 10 17.57 22.37 4.12
C GLY A 10 17.40 20.85 4.03
N ARG A 11 18.43 20.11 4.43
CA ARG A 11 18.31 18.66 4.59
C ARG A 11 17.32 18.39 5.72
N LEU A 12 16.29 17.59 5.43
CA LEU A 12 15.32 17.19 6.45
C LEU A 12 15.97 16.32 7.54
N PHE A 13 16.99 15.56 7.15
CA PHE A 13 17.77 14.69 8.01
C PHE A 13 19.26 14.92 7.76
N ASP A 14 20.05 14.94 8.82
CA ASP A 14 21.50 14.80 8.72
C ASP A 14 21.81 13.30 8.71
N VAL A 15 22.21 12.76 7.54
CA VAL A 15 22.30 11.32 7.31
C VAL A 15 23.71 10.92 6.93
N ASP A 16 24.32 10.05 7.75
CA ASP A 16 25.53 9.31 7.40
C ASP A 16 25.15 7.95 6.80
N TYR A 17 25.39 7.79 5.50
CA TYR A 17 25.10 6.54 4.80
C TYR A 17 25.95 5.35 5.29
N VAL A 18 27.22 5.59 5.63
CA VAL A 18 28.13 4.54 6.09
C VAL A 18 27.66 4.01 7.43
N GLU A 19 27.28 4.91 8.33
CA GLU A 19 26.77 4.53 9.65
C GLU A 19 25.41 3.86 9.57
N TYR A 20 24.48 4.41 8.78
CA TYR A 20 23.20 3.76 8.49
C TYR A 20 23.39 2.33 7.93
N ARG A 21 24.29 2.15 6.96
CA ARG A 21 24.62 0.83 6.40
C ARG A 21 25.25 -0.09 7.44
N LYS A 22 26.11 0.46 8.31
CA LYS A 22 26.61 -0.08 9.58
C LYS A 22 25.52 -0.84 10.33
N LEU A 23 24.61 -0.02 10.84
CA LEU A 23 23.50 -0.41 11.70
C LEU A 23 22.54 -1.36 10.98
N LEU A 24 22.19 -1.07 9.72
CA LEU A 24 21.27 -1.91 8.95
C LEU A 24 21.76 -3.36 8.81
N ARG A 25 23.06 -3.56 8.60
CA ARG A 25 23.64 -4.91 8.55
C ARG A 25 23.65 -5.62 9.89
N SER A 26 23.73 -4.88 11.00
CA SER A 26 23.67 -5.47 12.34
C SER A 26 22.28 -6.02 12.65
N VAL A 27 21.21 -5.34 12.20
CA VAL A 27 19.81 -5.78 12.41
C VAL A 27 19.33 -6.75 11.33
N LYS A 28 19.88 -6.66 10.11
CA LYS A 28 19.54 -7.51 8.98
C LYS A 28 20.80 -8.06 8.29
N PRO A 29 21.46 -9.06 8.89
CA PRO A 29 22.73 -9.59 8.39
C PRO A 29 22.58 -10.36 7.07
N ASP A 30 21.39 -10.89 6.78
CA ASP A 30 21.03 -11.59 5.55
C ASP A 30 20.75 -10.65 4.36
N LEU A 31 20.92 -9.33 4.53
CA LEU A 31 20.60 -8.36 3.48
C LEU A 31 21.52 -8.52 2.25
N PRO A 32 20.96 -8.70 1.04
CA PRO A 32 21.75 -8.78 -0.17
C PRO A 32 22.62 -7.54 -0.41
N LYS A 33 23.78 -7.74 -1.05
CA LYS A 33 24.66 -6.62 -1.43
C LYS A 33 23.90 -5.63 -2.33
N GLY A 34 24.12 -4.34 -2.12
CA GLY A 34 23.47 -3.26 -2.88
C GLY A 34 22.08 -2.85 -2.41
N GLN A 35 21.40 -3.60 -1.54
CA GLN A 35 19.99 -3.34 -1.20
C GLN A 35 19.76 -2.28 -0.11
N ALA A 36 20.81 -1.82 0.58
CA ALA A 36 20.66 -0.93 1.75
C ALA A 36 19.92 0.39 1.44
N THR A 37 20.08 0.93 0.23
CA THR A 37 19.39 2.14 -0.24
C THR A 37 17.91 1.91 -0.51
N HIS A 38 17.45 0.66 -0.61
CA HIS A 38 16.07 0.31 -0.97
C HIS A 38 15.31 -0.37 0.18
N VAL A 39 15.97 -0.80 1.26
CA VAL A 39 15.31 -1.48 2.37
C VAL A 39 14.15 -0.67 2.94
N LEU A 40 14.34 0.62 3.20
CA LEU A 40 13.26 1.46 3.75
C LEU A 40 12.10 1.62 2.76
N ARG A 41 12.39 1.70 1.46
CA ARG A 41 11.35 1.72 0.41
C ARG A 41 10.54 0.43 0.41
N HIS A 42 11.21 -0.72 0.43
CA HIS A 42 10.55 -2.03 0.47
C HIS A 42 9.74 -2.21 1.76
N THR A 43 10.29 -1.76 2.90
CA THR A 43 9.63 -1.81 4.21
C THR A 43 8.34 -0.99 4.19
N PHE A 44 8.42 0.26 3.72
CA PHE A 44 7.24 1.11 3.55
C PHE A 44 6.19 0.46 2.65
N ALA A 45 6.60 -0.04 1.47
CA ALA A 45 5.69 -0.63 0.50
C ALA A 45 4.99 -1.90 1.02
N ALA A 46 5.73 -2.78 1.70
CA ALA A 46 5.16 -3.98 2.32
C ALA A 46 4.13 -3.61 3.40
N HIS A 47 4.50 -2.75 4.35
CA HIS A 47 3.58 -2.32 5.40
C HIS A 47 2.36 -1.55 4.87
N PHE A 48 2.52 -0.76 3.81
CA PHE A 48 1.40 -0.09 3.16
C PHE A 48 0.37 -1.09 2.63
N MET A 49 0.83 -2.18 2.00
CA MET A 49 -0.07 -3.24 1.51
C MET A 49 -0.67 -4.09 2.64
N ILE A 50 0.13 -4.44 3.67
CA ILE A 50 -0.36 -5.15 4.88
C ILE A 50 -1.53 -4.39 5.52
N ASN A 51 -1.46 -3.07 5.54
CA ASN A 51 -2.49 -2.21 6.11
C ASN A 51 -3.72 -2.02 5.20
N GLY A 52 -3.86 -2.79 4.11
CA GLY A 52 -4.98 -2.71 3.17
C GLY A 52 -4.88 -1.54 2.17
N GLY A 53 -3.67 -1.03 1.94
CA GLY A 53 -3.45 0.05 0.98
C GLY A 53 -3.75 -0.37 -0.46
N ASN A 54 -4.20 0.58 -1.28
CA ASN A 54 -4.48 0.32 -2.70
C ASN A 54 -3.17 0.25 -3.52
N ILE A 55 -2.98 -0.84 -4.26
CA ILE A 55 -1.77 -1.09 -5.06
C ILE A 55 -1.50 -0.01 -6.14
N LEU A 56 -2.54 0.58 -6.72
CA LEU A 56 -2.42 1.67 -7.70
C LEU A 56 -1.96 2.97 -7.03
N THR A 57 -2.41 3.21 -5.80
CA THR A 57 -1.92 4.33 -4.99
C THR A 57 -0.45 4.12 -4.64
N LEU A 58 -0.07 2.92 -4.23
CA LEU A 58 1.33 2.58 -3.97
C LEU A 58 2.21 2.78 -5.20
N ASN A 59 1.75 2.38 -6.39
CA ASN A 59 2.47 2.59 -7.66
C ASN A 59 2.80 4.07 -7.89
N LYS A 60 1.81 4.96 -7.68
CA LYS A 60 1.99 6.41 -7.78
C LYS A 60 2.94 6.97 -6.72
N ILE A 61 2.81 6.53 -5.46
CA ILE A 61 3.71 6.94 -4.37
C ILE A 61 5.16 6.55 -4.66
N LEU A 62 5.38 5.34 -5.19
CA LEU A 62 6.71 4.83 -5.52
C LEU A 62 7.25 5.37 -6.86
N GLY A 63 6.43 6.05 -7.65
CA GLY A 63 6.80 6.59 -8.97
C GLY A 63 7.20 5.50 -9.96
N HIS A 64 6.58 4.32 -9.89
CA HIS A 64 6.85 3.24 -10.84
C HIS A 64 6.16 3.52 -12.17
N SER A 65 6.88 3.42 -13.28
CA SER A 65 6.32 3.62 -14.64
C SER A 65 5.39 2.49 -15.06
N LYS A 66 5.59 1.30 -14.49
CA LYS A 66 4.89 0.06 -14.81
C LYS A 66 4.31 -0.56 -13.55
N ILE A 67 3.07 -1.03 -13.60
CA ILE A 67 2.38 -1.60 -12.44
C ILE A 67 3.08 -2.88 -11.96
N GLU A 68 3.65 -3.64 -12.89
CA GLU A 68 4.38 -4.89 -12.68
C GLU A 68 5.52 -4.73 -11.65
N GLN A 69 6.17 -3.57 -11.62
CA GLN A 69 7.20 -3.26 -10.62
C GLN A 69 6.62 -3.27 -9.19
N THR A 70 5.39 -2.78 -9.06
CA THR A 70 4.66 -2.66 -7.79
C THR A 70 4.00 -3.99 -7.40
N MET A 71 3.65 -4.82 -8.38
CA MET A 71 3.01 -6.13 -8.14
C MET A 71 3.84 -7.07 -7.25
N THR A 72 5.16 -6.83 -7.13
CA THR A 72 6.03 -7.48 -6.15
C THR A 72 5.47 -7.42 -4.72
N TYR A 73 4.69 -6.39 -4.36
CA TYR A 73 4.09 -6.23 -3.03
C TYR A 73 2.65 -6.73 -2.91
N ALA A 74 2.02 -7.20 -4.00
CA ALA A 74 0.60 -7.54 -4.00
C ALA A 74 0.24 -8.66 -3.00
N HIS A 75 1.17 -9.60 -2.79
CA HIS A 75 1.00 -10.72 -1.85
C HIS A 75 0.94 -10.31 -0.37
N PHE A 76 1.26 -9.05 -0.05
CA PHE A 76 1.09 -8.49 1.29
C PHE A 76 -0.32 -7.96 1.55
N SER A 77 -1.15 -7.82 0.51
CA SER A 77 -2.54 -7.37 0.66
C SER A 77 -3.33 -8.39 1.49
N PRO A 78 -4.19 -7.95 2.42
CA PRO A 78 -5.12 -8.85 3.08
C PRO A 78 -6.11 -9.46 2.06
N ASP A 79 -6.69 -10.60 2.42
CA ASP A 79 -7.70 -11.26 1.58
C ASP A 79 -9.00 -10.45 1.56
N HIS A 80 -9.50 -10.18 0.35
CA HIS A 80 -10.68 -9.35 0.09
C HIS A 80 -11.82 -10.11 -0.59
N LEU A 81 -11.87 -11.44 -0.46
CA LEU A 81 -12.84 -12.25 -1.22
C LEU A 81 -14.30 -11.85 -0.94
N SER A 82 -14.63 -11.50 0.31
CA SER A 82 -15.96 -11.00 0.69
C SER A 82 -16.31 -9.64 0.08
N ASP A 83 -15.32 -8.87 -0.37
CA ASP A 83 -15.55 -7.57 -0.97
C ASP A 83 -16.26 -7.67 -2.32
N ALA A 84 -16.19 -8.81 -3.01
CA ALA A 84 -16.99 -9.04 -4.21
C ALA A 84 -18.50 -8.98 -3.91
N ILE A 85 -18.93 -9.50 -2.76
CA ILE A 85 -20.34 -9.44 -2.33
C ILE A 85 -20.70 -8.04 -1.83
N ARG A 86 -19.75 -7.34 -1.21
CA ARG A 86 -19.99 -6.02 -0.61
C ARG A 86 -19.96 -4.87 -1.63
N LEU A 87 -19.11 -4.97 -2.65
CA LEU A 87 -18.82 -3.88 -3.60
C LEU A 87 -19.43 -4.08 -4.99
N ASN A 88 -20.20 -5.16 -5.20
CA ASN A 88 -20.92 -5.32 -6.46
C ASN A 88 -22.08 -4.32 -6.55
N PRO A 89 -22.54 -3.98 -7.78
CA PRO A 89 -23.61 -3.00 -8.00
C PRO A 89 -25.01 -3.43 -7.50
N LEU A 90 -25.18 -4.66 -7.01
CA LEU A 90 -26.44 -5.18 -6.45
C LEU A 90 -26.43 -5.21 -4.91
N SER A 91 -25.40 -4.61 -4.28
CA SER A 91 -25.22 -4.60 -2.83
C SER A 91 -26.35 -3.90 -2.06
N ASP A 92 -27.08 -2.97 -2.69
CA ASP A 92 -28.26 -2.30 -2.12
C ASP A 92 -29.55 -3.16 -2.17
N GLY A 93 -29.42 -4.43 -2.54
CA GLY A 93 -30.52 -5.40 -2.62
C GLY A 93 -31.17 -5.46 -4.00
N ILE A 94 -31.67 -6.64 -4.35
CA ILE A 94 -32.46 -6.83 -5.58
C ILE A 94 -33.81 -6.16 -5.33
N HIS A 95 -33.98 -4.93 -5.81
CA HIS A 95 -35.27 -4.26 -5.85
C HIS A 95 -36.12 -4.91 -6.95
N ILE A 96 -36.63 -6.12 -6.69
CA ILE A 96 -37.63 -6.74 -7.56
C ILE A 96 -38.85 -5.84 -7.44
N LEU A 97 -39.11 -5.04 -8.48
CA LEU A 97 -40.40 -4.40 -8.68
C LEU A 97 -41.40 -5.54 -8.72
N SER A 98 -42.09 -5.79 -7.60
CA SER A 98 -43.21 -6.71 -7.55
C SER A 98 -44.22 -6.16 -8.54
N THR A 99 -44.21 -6.70 -9.77
CA THR A 99 -45.29 -6.55 -10.73
C THR A 99 -46.56 -6.82 -9.95
N LYS A 100 -47.43 -5.81 -9.86
CA LYS A 100 -48.77 -5.96 -9.30
C LYS A 100 -49.40 -7.15 -10.02
N MET A 101 -49.45 -8.30 -9.34
CA MET A 101 -50.37 -9.37 -9.68
C MET A 101 -51.74 -8.74 -9.54
N VAL A 102 -52.29 -8.30 -10.67
CA VAL A 102 -53.66 -7.84 -10.79
C VAL A 102 -54.54 -9.03 -10.41
N ASN A 103 -55.05 -9.01 -9.18
CA ASN A 103 -56.17 -9.84 -8.79
C ASN A 103 -57.42 -9.22 -9.44
N SER A 104 -57.68 -9.58 -10.70
CA SER A 104 -59.00 -9.39 -11.30
C SER A 104 -59.86 -10.57 -10.85
N GLY A 105 -60.94 -10.25 -10.14
CA GLY A 105 -61.95 -11.21 -9.72
C GLY A 105 -62.84 -11.71 -10.84
#